data_AF-A0A7Y2PWU3-F1
#
_entry.id   AF-A0A7Y2PWU3-F1
#
_cell.length_a   1.000
_cell.length_b   1.000
_cell.length_c   1.000
_cell.angle_alpha   90.00
_cell.angle_beta   90.00
_cell.angle_gamma   90.00
#
_symmetry.space_group_name_H-M   'P 1'
#
loop_
_entity.id
_entity.type
_entity.pdbx_description
1 polymer ?
#
loop_
_entity_poly.entity_id
_entity_poly.type
_entity_poly.pdbx_seq_one_letter_code
_entity_poly.pdbx_strand_id
1 'polypeptide(L)'
;MIHAETPDLAGIWKTIDDKTGYARADVLITKQKNGIYLGKIIKVHAIPNRPAIDHCEKCKGVLKNAPLIGLPIFSGFKQNPKNKDEFIEGHVLDPLSGHVYQGKGRLNVRGNVLTLRGFIGTSLLGRTVSWIRTE
;
A
#
# COMPACT_ATOMS: atom_id res chain seq x y z
N MET A 1 24.95 16.24 -15.07
CA MET A 1 24.45 16.31 -13.68
C MET A 1 23.17 15.49 -13.61
N ILE A 2 23.21 14.30 -13.02
CA ILE A 2 22.01 13.48 -12.84
C ILE A 2 21.33 14.03 -11.58
N HIS A 3 20.17 14.68 -11.73
CA HIS A 3 19.34 14.99 -10.57
C HIS A 3 18.88 13.65 -10.00
N ALA A 4 19.38 13.28 -8.82
CA ALA A 4 18.79 12.18 -8.08
C ALA A 4 17.40 12.66 -7.66
N GLU A 5 16.37 12.18 -8.34
CA GLU A 5 14.99 12.43 -7.97
C GLU A 5 14.81 12.00 -6.51
N THR A 6 14.23 12.88 -5.69
CA THR A 6 14.04 12.56 -4.27
C THR A 6 13.02 11.43 -4.20
N PRO A 7 13.30 10.31 -3.49
CA PRO A 7 12.37 9.20 -3.41
C PRO A 7 11.01 9.68 -2.87
N ASP A 8 9.96 9.46 -3.66
CA ASP A 8 8.59 9.88 -3.36
C ASP A 8 7.64 8.70 -3.57
N LEU A 9 6.68 8.49 -2.66
CA LEU A 9 5.66 7.45 -2.81
C LEU A 9 4.48 7.87 -3.69
N ALA A 10 4.33 9.16 -4.01
CA ALA A 10 3.26 9.63 -4.86
C ALA A 10 3.31 8.94 -6.24
N GLY A 11 2.14 8.52 -6.72
CA GLY A 11 2.00 7.78 -7.97
C GLY A 11 1.04 6.60 -7.86
N ILE A 12 0.95 5.83 -8.94
CA ILE A 12 0.09 4.64 -9.01
C ILE A 12 0.92 3.38 -8.77
N TRP A 13 0.43 2.56 -7.84
CA TRP A 13 1.09 1.34 -7.39
C TRP A 13 0.20 0.12 -7.56
N LYS A 14 0.70 -0.88 -8.27
CA LYS A 14 0.08 -2.18 -8.40
C LYS A 14 0.46 -3.06 -7.21
N THR A 15 -0.52 -3.51 -6.46
CA THR A 15 -0.33 -4.40 -5.32
C THR A 15 -0.20 -5.84 -5.77
N ILE A 16 0.81 -6.58 -5.30
CA ILE A 16 1.03 -7.98 -5.67
C ILE A 16 0.69 -8.90 -4.49
N ASP A 17 -0.05 -9.98 -4.77
CA ASP A 17 -0.23 -11.12 -3.86
C ASP A 17 1.11 -11.84 -3.69
N ASP A 18 1.68 -11.84 -2.48
CA ASP A 18 2.97 -12.45 -2.18
C ASP A 18 2.98 -13.98 -2.31
N LYS A 19 1.80 -14.62 -2.28
CA LYS A 19 1.67 -16.07 -2.39
C LYS A 19 1.46 -16.52 -3.83
N THR A 20 0.71 -15.75 -4.62
CA THR A 20 0.33 -16.16 -5.98
C THR A 20 1.01 -15.36 -7.09
N GLY A 21 1.62 -14.22 -6.78
CA GLY A 21 2.19 -13.30 -7.75
C GLY A 21 1.16 -12.49 -8.56
N TYR A 22 -0.14 -12.65 -8.29
CA TYR A 22 -1.18 -11.93 -9.02
C TYR A 22 -1.31 -10.50 -8.55
N ALA A 23 -1.58 -9.59 -9.50
CA ALA A 23 -1.99 -8.23 -9.17
C ALA A 23 -3.38 -8.25 -8.53
N ARG A 24 -3.56 -7.49 -7.44
CA ARG A 24 -4.86 -7.39 -6.75
C ARG A 24 -5.58 -6.07 -7.02
N ALA A 25 -4.86 -4.96 -6.95
CA ALA A 25 -5.41 -3.62 -7.15
C ALA A 25 -4.33 -2.66 -7.66
N ASP A 26 -4.77 -1.56 -8.26
CA ASP A 26 -3.95 -0.36 -8.44
C ASP A 26 -4.37 0.67 -7.38
N VAL A 27 -3.38 1.27 -6.72
CA VAL A 27 -3.54 2.19 -5.60
C VAL A 27 -2.92 3.53 -5.98
N LEU A 28 -3.71 4.59 -5.96
CA LEU A 28 -3.19 5.95 -6.09
C LEU A 28 -2.70 6.41 -4.72
N ILE A 29 -1.40 6.66 -4.60
CA ILE A 29 -0.79 7.28 -3.42
C ILE A 29 -0.56 8.77 -3.70
N THR A 30 -0.92 9.60 -2.74
CA THR A 30 -0.78 11.07 -2.78
C THR A 30 -0.06 11.55 -1.52
N LYS A 31 0.74 12.60 -1.67
CA LYS A 31 1.44 13.27 -0.57
C LYS A 31 0.64 14.50 -0.13
N GLN A 32 0.30 14.56 1.15
CA GLN A 32 -0.34 15.73 1.75
C GLN A 32 0.69 16.83 2.02
N LYS A 33 0.21 18.07 2.23
CA LYS A 33 1.06 19.24 2.56
C LYS A 33 1.94 19.04 3.80
N ASN A 34 1.50 18.21 4.75
CA ASN A 34 2.23 17.86 5.96
C ASN A 34 3.24 16.70 5.77
N GLY A 35 3.44 16.23 4.53
CA GLY A 35 4.35 15.14 4.21
C GLY A 35 3.81 13.73 4.48
N ILE A 36 2.57 13.59 4.93
CA ILE A 36 1.91 12.29 5.12
C ILE A 36 1.42 11.76 3.77
N TYR A 37 1.66 10.48 3.53
CA TYR A 37 1.16 9.78 2.37
C TYR A 37 -0.16 9.06 2.67
N LEU A 38 -1.13 9.24 1.78
CA LEU A 38 -2.42 8.56 1.78
C LEU A 38 -2.60 7.83 0.44
N GLY A 39 -3.28 6.70 0.45
CA GLY A 39 -3.59 5.99 -0.77
C GLY A 39 -4.91 5.25 -0.75
N LYS A 40 -5.54 5.22 -1.92
CA LYS A 40 -6.84 4.61 -2.15
C LYS A 40 -6.81 3.72 -3.39
N ILE A 41 -7.63 2.68 -3.39
CA ILE A 41 -7.80 1.80 -4.54
C ILE A 41 -8.47 2.57 -5.68
N ILE A 42 -7.93 2.47 -6.88
CA ILE A 42 -8.50 3.05 -8.11
C ILE A 42 -8.89 1.99 -9.15
N LYS A 43 -8.38 0.76 -8.99
CA LYS A 43 -8.73 -0.39 -9.83
C LYS A 43 -8.59 -1.67 -9.03
N VAL A 44 -9.47 -2.64 -9.27
CA VAL A 44 -9.37 -4.01 -8.76
C VAL A 44 -9.12 -4.94 -9.93
N HIS A 45 -8.19 -5.88 -9.78
CA HIS A 45 -7.86 -6.87 -10.81
C HIS A 45 -8.52 -8.21 -10.48
N ALA A 46 -9.02 -8.91 -11.50
CA ALA A 46 -9.52 -10.26 -11.33
C ALA A 46 -8.37 -11.22 -10.98
N ILE A 47 -8.63 -12.11 -10.01
CA ILE A 47 -7.69 -13.17 -9.63
C ILE A 47 -8.26 -14.50 -10.15
N PRO A 48 -7.48 -15.29 -10.93
CA PRO A 48 -7.94 -16.59 -11.42
C PRO A 48 -8.46 -17.47 -10.28
N ASN A 49 -9.60 -18.13 -10.51
CA ASN A 49 -10.25 -19.03 -9.57
C ASN A 49 -10.64 -18.40 -8.22
N ARG A 50 -10.80 -17.07 -8.15
CA ARG A 50 -11.44 -16.39 -7.02
C ARG A 50 -12.64 -15.56 -7.50
N PRO A 51 -13.77 -15.57 -6.77
CA PRO A 51 -14.85 -14.64 -7.02
C PRO A 51 -14.35 -13.20 -6.99
N ALA A 52 -14.88 -12.37 -7.89
CA ALA A 52 -14.69 -10.94 -7.79
C ALA A 52 -15.32 -10.44 -6.50
N ILE A 53 -14.63 -9.51 -5.84
CA ILE A 53 -15.18 -8.75 -4.72
C ILE A 53 -15.24 -7.28 -5.12
N ASP A 54 -16.29 -6.60 -4.68
CA ASP A 54 -16.57 -5.20 -5.02
C ASP A 54 -16.70 -4.32 -3.76
N HIS A 55 -16.93 -4.92 -2.59
CA HIS A 55 -17.02 -4.25 -1.29
C HIS A 55 -16.08 -4.87 -0.24
N CYS A 56 -15.69 -4.09 0.77
CA CYS A 56 -14.97 -4.59 1.92
C CYS A 56 -15.93 -5.11 3.01
N GLU A 57 -16.45 -6.32 2.83
CA GLU A 57 -17.45 -6.91 3.73
C GLU A 57 -16.94 -7.08 5.18
N LYS A 58 -15.64 -7.39 5.33
CA LYS A 58 -15.01 -7.65 6.64
C LYS A 58 -14.44 -6.42 7.31
N CYS A 59 -14.44 -5.27 6.63
CA CYS A 59 -14.01 -4.01 7.23
C CYS A 59 -14.90 -3.63 8.43
N LYS A 60 -14.35 -2.81 9.32
CA LYS A 60 -15.01 -2.39 10.55
C LYS A 60 -15.43 -0.93 10.49
N GLY A 61 -16.41 -0.57 11.34
CA GLY A 61 -16.89 0.80 11.47
C GLY A 61 -17.41 1.37 10.15
N VAL A 62 -17.05 2.61 9.85
CA VAL A 62 -17.48 3.34 8.65
C VAL A 62 -17.00 2.71 7.33
N LEU A 63 -16.01 1.82 7.38
CA LEU A 63 -15.49 1.14 6.20
C LEU A 63 -16.18 -0.20 5.93
N LYS A 64 -17.06 -0.67 6.83
CA LYS A 64 -17.80 -1.91 6.62
C LYS A 64 -18.70 -1.80 5.39
N ASN A 65 -18.60 -2.77 4.48
CA ASN A 65 -19.31 -2.78 3.20
C ASN A 65 -19.03 -1.56 2.31
N ALA A 66 -17.94 -0.82 2.55
CA ALA A 66 -17.56 0.26 1.65
C ALA A 66 -17.11 -0.32 0.29
N PRO A 67 -17.43 0.35 -0.84
CA PRO A 67 -16.91 -0.04 -2.15
C PRO A 67 -15.39 -0.09 -2.16
N LEU A 68 -14.81 -1.07 -2.87
CA LEU A 68 -13.35 -1.18 -2.99
C LEU A 68 -12.77 -0.01 -3.76
N ILE A 69 -13.41 0.43 -4.86
CA ILE A 69 -12.99 1.62 -5.58
C ILE A 69 -13.18 2.84 -4.70
N GLY A 70 -12.09 3.58 -4.46
CA GLY A 70 -12.06 4.72 -3.55
C GLY A 70 -11.74 4.37 -2.09
N LEU A 71 -11.68 3.08 -1.73
CA LEU A 71 -11.38 2.65 -0.36
C LEU A 71 -9.97 3.12 0.06
N PRO A 72 -9.83 3.92 1.13
CA PRO A 72 -8.53 4.28 1.67
C PRO A 72 -7.88 3.06 2.31
N ILE A 73 -6.79 2.57 1.72
CA ILE A 73 -6.07 1.39 2.23
C ILE A 73 -4.65 1.68 2.68
N PHE A 74 -4.12 2.86 2.36
CA PHE A 74 -2.75 3.25 2.70
C PHE A 74 -2.81 4.58 3.42
N SER A 75 -2.24 4.68 4.62
CA SER A 75 -2.36 5.90 5.43
C SER A 75 -1.20 6.09 6.38
N GLY A 76 -0.96 7.32 6.82
CA GLY A 76 -0.02 7.64 7.91
C GLY A 76 1.46 7.53 7.56
N PHE A 77 1.82 7.01 6.40
CA PHE A 77 3.22 6.85 6.00
C PHE A 77 3.91 8.21 5.91
N LYS A 78 5.13 8.29 6.44
CA LYS A 78 6.04 9.45 6.32
C LYS A 78 7.42 8.98 5.93
N GLN A 79 8.17 9.80 5.20
CA GLN A 79 9.55 9.50 4.88
C GLN A 79 10.41 9.46 6.15
N ASN A 80 11.28 8.47 6.26
CA ASN A 80 12.18 8.31 7.40
C ASN A 80 13.28 9.39 7.33
N PRO A 81 13.42 10.24 8.37
CA PRO A 81 14.44 11.29 8.38
C PRO A 81 15.88 10.76 8.38
N LYS A 82 16.08 9.48 8.74
CA LYS A 82 17.39 8.83 8.76
C LYS A 82 17.71 8.05 7.49
N ASN A 83 16.70 7.76 6.66
CA ASN A 83 16.88 7.01 5.42
C ASN A 83 15.82 7.44 4.40
N LYS A 84 16.25 8.19 3.38
CA LYS A 84 15.36 8.75 2.35
C LYS A 84 14.58 7.70 1.55
N ASP A 85 15.05 6.45 1.50
CA ASP A 85 14.37 5.39 0.75
C ASP A 85 13.32 4.65 1.59
N GLU A 86 13.23 4.96 2.89
CA GLU A 86 12.31 4.31 3.83
C GLU A 86 11.14 5.20 4.21
N PHE A 87 9.99 4.57 4.44
CA PHE A 87 8.75 5.19 4.87
C PHE A 87 8.19 4.43 6.07
N ILE A 88 7.78 5.15 7.10
CA ILE A 88 7.45 4.61 8.43
C ILE A 88 6.12 5.15 8.96
N GLU A 89 5.68 4.62 10.11
CA GLU A 89 4.43 5.01 10.83
C GLU A 89 3.13 4.72 10.06
N GLY A 90 3.26 4.03 8.94
CA GLY A 90 2.15 3.76 8.06
C GLY A 90 1.19 2.72 8.59
N HIS A 91 0.00 2.72 8.02
CA HIS A 91 -1.03 1.72 8.21
C HIS A 91 -1.58 1.25 6.87
N VAL A 92 -1.79 -0.05 6.76
CA VAL A 92 -2.32 -0.69 5.56
C VAL A 92 -3.56 -1.51 5.91
N LEU A 93 -4.69 -1.19 5.31
CA LEU A 93 -5.90 -1.99 5.39
C LEU A 93 -5.85 -3.10 4.33
N ASP A 94 -6.06 -4.34 4.74
CA ASP A 94 -6.33 -5.45 3.84
C ASP A 94 -7.85 -5.63 3.66
N PRO A 95 -8.43 -5.31 2.49
CA PRO A 95 -9.87 -5.42 2.29
C PRO A 95 -10.41 -6.85 2.37
N LEU A 96 -9.55 -7.88 2.18
CA LEU A 96 -9.98 -9.28 2.22
C LEU A 96 -10.19 -9.80 3.65
N SER A 97 -9.42 -9.29 4.61
CA SER A 97 -9.52 -9.64 6.02
C SER A 97 -10.20 -8.57 6.87
N GLY A 98 -10.26 -7.33 6.39
CA GLY A 98 -10.73 -6.17 7.16
C GLY A 98 -9.75 -5.72 8.24
N HIS A 99 -8.54 -6.27 8.26
CA HIS A 99 -7.51 -5.92 9.24
C HIS A 99 -6.67 -4.74 8.79
N VAL A 100 -6.30 -3.92 9.77
CA VAL A 100 -5.34 -2.82 9.59
C VAL A 100 -4.01 -3.24 10.22
N TYR A 101 -2.95 -3.14 9.44
CA TYR A 101 -1.60 -3.51 9.82
C TYR A 101 -0.74 -2.26 9.97
N GLN A 102 0.14 -2.23 10.96
CA GLN A 102 1.23 -1.27 11.00
C GLN A 102 2.22 -1.58 9.87
N GLY A 103 2.73 -0.54 9.22
CA GLY A 103 3.43 -0.62 7.96
C GLY A 103 4.76 0.13 7.96
N LYS A 104 5.77 -0.48 7.38
CA LYS A 104 7.00 0.20 6.94
C LYS A 104 7.27 -0.14 5.47
N GLY A 105 7.64 0.85 4.68
CA GLY A 105 7.92 0.74 3.26
C GLY A 105 9.39 1.06 2.96
N ARG A 106 9.94 0.43 1.93
CA ARG A 106 11.24 0.80 1.37
C ARG A 106 11.17 0.82 -0.15
N LEU A 107 11.57 1.93 -0.76
CA LEU A 107 11.77 2.03 -2.19
C LEU A 107 13.10 1.40 -2.59
N ASN A 108 13.11 0.74 -3.75
CA ASN A 108 14.35 0.36 -4.39
C ASN A 108 15.06 1.58 -4.99
N VAL A 109 16.31 1.40 -5.41
CA VAL A 109 17.15 2.47 -6.00
C VAL A 109 16.50 3.16 -7.20
N ARG A 110 15.69 2.41 -7.97
CA ARG A 110 14.97 2.94 -9.15
C ARG A 110 13.64 3.62 -8.80
N GLY A 111 13.21 3.60 -7.54
CA GLY A 111 11.93 4.16 -7.09
C GLY A 111 10.67 3.45 -7.61
N ASN A 112 10.82 2.33 -8.33
CA ASN A 112 9.72 1.64 -9.02
C ASN A 112 9.22 0.37 -8.31
N VAL A 113 9.88 -0.05 -7.23
CA VAL A 113 9.41 -1.14 -6.36
C VAL A 113 9.36 -0.63 -4.93
N LEU A 114 8.19 -0.78 -4.32
CA LEU A 114 7.96 -0.52 -2.89
C LEU A 114 7.83 -1.86 -2.18
N THR A 115 8.82 -2.19 -1.35
CA THR A 115 8.74 -3.33 -0.43
C THR A 115 8.03 -2.87 0.83
N LEU A 116 6.87 -3.45 1.11
CA LEU A 116 5.99 -3.06 2.21
C LEU A 116 5.90 -4.19 3.24
N ARG A 117 6.25 -3.91 4.49
CA ARG A 117 6.11 -4.86 5.59
C ARG A 117 4.95 -4.46 6.49
N GLY A 118 3.94 -5.33 6.57
CA GLY A 118 2.77 -5.20 7.44
C GLY A 118 2.87 -6.12 8.66
N PHE A 119 2.53 -5.63 9.85
CA PHE A 119 2.58 -6.40 11.10
C PHE A 119 1.54 -5.94 12.12
N ILE A 120 1.26 -6.80 13.11
CA ILE A 120 0.43 -6.49 14.28
C ILE A 120 1.36 -6.51 15.51
N GLY A 121 1.48 -5.39 16.22
CA GLY A 121 2.38 -5.28 17.37
C GLY A 121 3.85 -5.15 16.93
N THR A 122 4.61 -6.25 16.94
CA THR A 122 6.05 -6.23 16.62
C THR A 122 6.30 -6.53 15.13
N SER A 123 7.29 -5.88 14.53
CA SER A 123 7.62 -6.12 13.12
C SER A 123 8.24 -7.50 12.84
N LEU A 124 8.66 -8.23 13.87
CA LEU A 124 9.22 -9.58 13.72
C LEU A 124 8.16 -10.57 13.21
N LEU A 125 6.90 -10.42 13.64
CA LEU A 125 5.76 -11.24 13.24
C LEU A 125 4.90 -10.52 12.21
N GLY A 126 5.46 -10.33 11.00
CA GLY A 126 4.82 -9.62 9.90
C GLY A 126 4.94 -10.33 8.56
N ARG A 127 4.28 -9.79 7.55
CA ARG A 127 4.42 -10.19 6.15
C ARG A 127 5.02 -9.07 5.33
N THR A 128 5.76 -9.45 4.30
CA THR A 128 6.35 -8.51 3.34
C THR A 128 5.69 -8.73 1.99
N VAL A 129 5.25 -7.65 1.35
CA VAL A 129 4.69 -7.65 -0.01
C VAL A 129 5.45 -6.66 -0.87
N SER A 130 5.43 -6.85 -2.18
CA SER A 130 6.04 -5.94 -3.15
C SER A 130 4.94 -5.24 -3.94
N TRP A 131 5.02 -3.93 -4.06
CA TRP A 131 4.17 -3.12 -4.92
C TRP A 131 5.00 -2.56 -6.06
N ILE A 132 4.43 -2.54 -7.26
CA ILE A 132 5.12 -2.15 -8.48
C ILE A 132 4.54 -0.83 -8.97
N ARG A 133 5.38 0.18 -9.16
CA ARG A 133 4.98 1.46 -9.73
C ARG A 133 4.57 1.26 -11.19
N THR A 134 3.45 1.85 -11.60
CA THR A 134 2.91 1.72 -12.96
C THR A 134 2.97 3.00 -13.79
N GLU A 135 3.35 4.12 -13.18
CA GLU A 135 3.54 5.44 -13.81
C GLU A 135 4.82 6.10 -13.31
#